data_AF-A0A7C5N470-F1
#
_entry.id   AF-A0A7C5N470-F1
#
_cell.length_a   1.000
_cell.length_b   1.000
_cell.length_c   1.000
_cell.angle_alpha   90.00
_cell.angle_beta   90.00
_cell.angle_gamma   90.00
#
_symmetry.space_group_name_H-M   'P 1'
#
loop_
_entity.id
_entity.type
_entity.pdbx_description
1 polymer ?
#
loop_
_entity_poly.entity_id
_entity_poly.type
_entity_poly.pdbx_seq_one_letter_code
_entity_poly.pdbx_strand_id
1 'polypeptide(L)'
;DTPYPPNAFFVTTADDVTPGTLLEFFVDEVVVPTPPGPSTFCGNDIAVLILAGNVPESTATPMAPRLDDDPLLPTEVYSAVGYGAVDGAGNDAGTRRRRDGLVVSCVSDACVEQGVFMGQITPTEWAGNGGVCQGDSGGPAIDDEGRVIGVTSRGSQDCEASIYAYTATWTTWLKDTVVYASGAGLYDAPAWTEGSTVDPEHSMPIGDPCAVDEDCPSGKCLVDGDVRYCTRACADEHPCPEDYLCQQSTPLGPACVSTPAAKPTPTPTYSRPPKDGCSVTNLGTPSRMGLAVWLAAIALGLGARRSRREPR
;
A
#
# COMPACT_ATOMS: atom_id res chain seq x y z
N ASP A 1 -14.58 -4.30 -9.38
CA ASP A 1 -14.11 -3.47 -8.24
C ASP A 1 -12.75 -3.93 -7.79
N THR A 2 -11.76 -3.07 -7.93
CA THR A 2 -10.49 -3.22 -7.22
C THR A 2 -10.75 -2.91 -5.74
N PRO A 3 -10.30 -3.75 -4.79
CA PRO A 3 -10.54 -3.53 -3.35
C PRO A 3 -9.94 -2.22 -2.83
N TYR A 4 -8.98 -1.64 -3.55
CA TYR A 4 -8.29 -0.39 -3.23
C TYR A 4 -8.43 0.60 -4.39
N PRO A 5 -9.41 1.52 -4.36
CA PRO A 5 -9.60 2.47 -5.45
C PRO A 5 -8.50 3.55 -5.40
N PRO A 6 -7.78 3.84 -6.51
CA PRO A 6 -6.68 4.80 -6.53
C PRO A 6 -7.04 6.20 -6.03
N ASN A 7 -8.26 6.66 -6.33
CA ASN A 7 -8.76 7.96 -5.91
C ASN A 7 -9.00 8.12 -4.38
N ALA A 8 -8.79 7.06 -3.59
CA ALA A 8 -8.78 7.14 -2.14
C ALA A 8 -7.43 7.61 -1.58
N PHE A 9 -6.39 7.68 -2.41
CA PHE A 9 -5.02 7.96 -2.01
C PHE A 9 -4.47 9.21 -2.71
N PHE A 10 -3.57 9.89 -2.00
CA PHE A 10 -2.70 10.93 -2.55
C PHE A 10 -1.38 10.91 -1.78
N VAL A 11 -0.34 11.46 -2.38
CA VAL A 11 0.99 11.64 -1.78
C VAL A 11 1.32 13.12 -1.73
N THR A 12 2.05 13.54 -0.70
CA THR A 12 2.50 14.93 -0.50
C THR A 12 3.87 14.98 0.14
N THR A 13 4.61 16.07 -0.12
CA THR A 13 5.88 16.36 0.55
C THR A 13 5.76 17.37 1.70
N ALA A 14 4.54 17.85 1.98
CA ALA A 14 4.25 18.82 3.03
C ALA A 14 4.69 18.32 4.42
N ASP A 15 5.24 19.21 5.25
CA ASP A 15 5.56 18.90 6.64
C ASP A 15 4.32 18.69 7.51
N ASP A 16 3.19 19.28 7.11
CA ASP A 16 1.91 19.20 7.82
C ASP A 16 0.78 18.72 6.90
N VAL A 17 0.11 17.65 7.33
CA VAL A 17 -1.10 17.08 6.73
C VAL A 17 -2.29 17.39 7.62
N THR A 18 -3.17 18.25 7.12
CA THR A 18 -4.40 18.70 7.76
C THR A 18 -5.55 18.56 6.77
N PRO A 19 -6.83 18.72 7.20
CA PRO A 19 -7.96 18.73 6.27
C PRO A 19 -7.88 19.79 5.16
N GLY A 20 -7.01 20.81 5.31
CA GLY A 20 -6.79 21.85 4.30
C GLY A 20 -5.52 21.68 3.46
N THR A 21 -4.74 20.62 3.67
CA THR A 21 -3.52 20.36 2.89
C THR A 21 -3.88 20.14 1.42
N LEU A 22 -3.13 20.77 0.52
CA LEU A 22 -3.32 20.62 -0.91
C LEU A 22 -2.96 19.18 -1.32
N LEU A 23 -3.82 18.58 -2.15
CA LEU A 23 -3.53 17.29 -2.77
C LEU A 23 -2.53 17.54 -3.91
N GLU A 24 -1.32 17.00 -3.78
CA GLU A 24 -0.22 17.26 -4.71
C GLU A 24 -0.10 16.16 -5.77
N PHE A 25 0.10 14.92 -5.34
CA PHE A 25 0.35 13.79 -6.23
C PHE A 25 -0.78 12.76 -6.10
N PHE A 26 -1.59 12.64 -7.15
CA PHE A 26 -2.68 11.66 -7.21
C PHE A 26 -2.16 10.28 -7.60
N VAL A 27 -2.89 9.24 -7.17
CA VAL A 27 -2.58 7.84 -7.46
C VAL A 27 -3.42 7.35 -8.64
N ASP A 28 -2.77 6.68 -9.59
CA ASP A 28 -3.39 6.06 -10.77
C ASP A 28 -3.67 4.56 -10.54
N GLU A 29 -2.77 3.88 -9.84
CA GLU A 29 -2.92 2.45 -9.52
C GLU A 29 -2.46 2.12 -8.10
N VAL A 30 -3.15 1.18 -7.46
CA VAL A 30 -2.76 0.58 -6.17
C VAL A 30 -2.44 -0.89 -6.40
N VAL A 31 -1.17 -1.24 -6.24
CA VAL A 31 -0.67 -2.60 -6.43
C VAL A 31 -0.45 -3.25 -5.07
N VAL A 32 -1.00 -4.45 -4.89
CA VAL A 32 -0.82 -5.29 -3.69
C VAL A 32 -0.32 -6.68 -4.09
N PRO A 33 0.39 -7.40 -3.22
CA PRO A 33 0.82 -8.76 -3.54
C PRO A 33 -0.36 -9.73 -3.80
N THR A 34 -0.19 -10.63 -4.78
CA THR A 34 -1.19 -11.66 -5.14
C THR A 34 -0.59 -13.08 -5.15
N PRO A 35 -1.34 -14.12 -4.71
CA PRO A 35 -2.65 -14.02 -4.07
C PRO A 35 -2.54 -13.36 -2.70
N PRO A 36 -3.57 -12.62 -2.23
CA PRO A 36 -3.58 -12.17 -0.85
C PRO A 36 -3.47 -13.43 0.04
N GLY A 37 -2.50 -13.45 0.96
CA GLY A 37 -2.31 -14.59 1.85
C GLY A 37 -3.56 -14.90 2.68
N PRO A 38 -3.56 -16.02 3.42
CA PRO A 38 -4.75 -16.56 4.11
C PRO A 38 -5.38 -15.62 5.16
N SER A 39 -4.66 -14.56 5.57
CA SER A 39 -5.20 -13.40 6.27
C SER A 39 -5.02 -12.15 5.43
N THR A 40 -6.12 -11.46 5.13
CA THR A 40 -6.18 -10.20 4.37
C THR A 40 -5.46 -9.01 5.02
N PHE A 41 -4.79 -9.20 6.17
CA PHE A 41 -4.08 -8.12 6.88
C PHE A 41 -2.70 -8.58 7.40
N CYS A 42 -2.62 -9.67 8.17
CA CYS A 42 -1.34 -10.12 8.71
C CYS A 42 -0.44 -10.68 7.60
N GLY A 43 0.80 -10.17 7.53
CA GLY A 43 1.84 -10.71 6.68
C GLY A 43 1.76 -10.37 5.19
N ASN A 44 0.82 -9.54 4.75
CA ASN A 44 0.77 -8.99 3.39
C ASN A 44 0.52 -7.47 3.42
N ASP A 45 0.81 -6.82 4.54
CA ASP A 45 0.52 -5.40 4.79
C ASP A 45 1.55 -4.49 4.10
N ILE A 46 1.58 -4.57 2.78
CA ILE A 46 2.44 -3.78 1.90
C ILE A 46 1.68 -3.47 0.61
N ALA A 47 1.86 -2.27 0.10
CA ALA A 47 1.28 -1.83 -1.16
C ALA A 47 2.24 -0.86 -1.85
N VAL A 48 2.15 -0.79 -3.18
CA VAL A 48 2.79 0.24 -3.99
C VAL A 48 1.72 1.13 -4.59
N LEU A 49 1.89 2.44 -4.45
CA LEU A 49 1.04 3.45 -5.08
C LEU A 49 1.76 3.96 -6.33
N ILE A 50 1.21 3.69 -7.51
CA ILE A 50 1.71 4.24 -8.77
C ILE A 50 1.03 5.58 -8.99
N LEU A 51 1.82 6.64 -9.09
CA LEU A 51 1.32 8.01 -9.19
C LEU A 51 0.86 8.31 -10.62
N ALA A 52 -0.16 9.15 -10.75
CA ALA A 52 -0.68 9.62 -12.04
C ALA A 52 0.29 10.56 -12.79
N GLY A 53 1.40 10.93 -12.17
CA GLY A 53 2.45 11.72 -12.79
C GLY A 53 3.74 11.66 -11.98
N ASN A 54 4.87 11.88 -12.66
CA ASN A 54 6.18 11.82 -12.06
C ASN A 54 6.40 12.97 -11.07
N VAL A 55 7.06 12.66 -9.95
CA VAL A 55 7.52 13.66 -8.99
C VAL A 55 8.86 14.23 -9.49
N PRO A 56 9.00 15.55 -9.68
CA PRO A 56 10.28 16.14 -10.10
C PRO A 56 11.37 15.89 -9.05
N GLU A 57 12.61 15.64 -9.49
CA GLU A 57 13.77 15.47 -8.59
C GLU A 57 14.01 16.68 -7.68
N SER A 58 13.62 17.88 -8.12
CA SER A 58 13.66 19.10 -7.32
C SER A 58 12.67 19.11 -6.14
N THR A 59 11.71 18.21 -6.14
CA THR A 59 10.64 18.11 -5.12
C THR A 59 10.94 17.01 -4.12
N ALA A 60 11.40 15.84 -4.56
CA ALA A 60 11.78 14.74 -3.69
C ALA A 60 12.81 13.81 -4.34
N THR A 61 13.65 13.20 -3.50
CA THR A 61 14.56 12.12 -3.90
C THR A 61 14.03 10.79 -3.33
N PRO A 62 13.83 9.75 -4.16
CA PRO A 62 13.39 8.44 -3.68
C PRO A 62 14.41 7.80 -2.72
N MET A 63 13.92 7.13 -1.68
CA MET A 63 14.74 6.25 -0.83
C MET A 63 14.79 4.85 -1.46
N ALA A 64 15.97 4.24 -1.51
CA ALA A 64 16.10 2.85 -1.97
C ALA A 64 15.62 1.90 -0.87
N PRO A 65 14.91 0.81 -1.19
CA PRO A 65 14.65 -0.26 -0.23
C PRO A 65 15.90 -1.12 -0.02
N ARG A 66 16.09 -1.66 1.19
CA ARG A 66 17.03 -2.75 1.45
C ARG A 66 16.36 -4.06 1.03
N LEU A 67 16.84 -4.60 -0.09
CA LEU A 67 16.34 -5.83 -0.72
C LEU A 67 17.45 -6.87 -0.93
N ASP A 68 18.65 -6.58 -0.43
CA ASP A 68 19.80 -7.44 -0.56
C ASP A 68 19.67 -8.70 0.31
N ASP A 69 20.53 -9.68 0.03
CA ASP A 69 20.58 -10.94 0.77
C ASP A 69 21.21 -10.80 2.16
N ASP A 70 21.61 -9.59 2.56
CA ASP A 70 22.11 -9.33 3.91
C ASP A 70 20.92 -9.17 4.85
N PRO A 71 20.61 -10.18 5.68
CA PRO A 71 19.38 -10.19 6.45
C PRO A 71 19.43 -9.10 7.53
N LEU A 72 18.29 -8.44 7.74
CA LEU A 72 18.09 -7.59 8.90
C LEU A 72 18.32 -8.41 10.18
N LEU A 73 19.17 -7.90 11.07
CA LEU A 73 19.52 -8.54 12.33
C LEU A 73 18.86 -7.84 13.52
N PRO A 74 18.57 -8.58 14.61
CA PRO A 74 18.26 -7.97 15.89
C PRO A 74 19.35 -6.98 16.32
N THR A 75 18.96 -5.93 17.02
CA THR A 75 19.80 -4.82 17.50
C THR A 75 20.32 -3.86 16.43
N GLU A 76 20.09 -4.12 15.14
CA GLU A 76 20.31 -3.10 14.12
C GLU A 76 19.48 -1.85 14.41
N VAL A 77 20.09 -0.69 14.16
CA VAL A 77 19.48 0.61 14.43
C VAL A 77 18.61 1.02 13.25
N TYR A 78 17.43 1.56 13.55
CA TYR A 78 16.58 2.17 12.54
C TYR A 78 15.99 3.49 13.01
N SER A 79 15.38 4.20 12.06
CA SER A 79 14.61 5.41 12.29
C SER A 79 13.18 5.23 11.79
N ALA A 80 12.20 5.73 12.53
CA ALA A 80 10.81 5.77 12.11
C ALA A 80 10.43 7.21 11.69
N VAL A 81 9.67 7.34 10.61
CA VAL A 81 9.16 8.63 10.13
C VAL A 81 7.67 8.52 9.86
N GLY A 82 6.89 9.51 10.27
CA GLY A 82 5.45 9.53 10.02
C GLY A 82 4.74 10.77 10.55
N TYR A 83 3.41 10.76 10.42
CA TYR A 83 2.51 11.86 10.82
C TYR A 83 1.54 11.42 11.92
N GLY A 84 1.74 10.24 12.49
CA GLY A 84 0.89 9.68 13.52
C GLY A 84 0.92 10.48 14.81
N ALA A 85 0.05 10.04 15.72
CA ALA A 85 -0.07 10.61 17.04
C ALA A 85 1.24 10.47 17.85
N VAL A 86 1.43 11.36 18.80
CA VAL A 86 2.58 11.29 19.73
C VAL A 86 2.32 10.37 20.92
N ASP A 87 1.08 9.90 21.07
CA ASP A 87 0.65 9.00 22.14
C ASP A 87 -0.53 8.10 21.73
N GLY A 88 -0.80 7.08 22.55
CA GLY A 88 -1.91 6.15 22.36
C GLY A 88 -3.31 6.78 22.46
N ALA A 89 -3.42 8.04 22.89
CA ALA A 89 -4.69 8.77 22.94
C ALA A 89 -5.02 9.44 21.60
N GLY A 90 -4.12 9.41 20.62
CA GLY A 90 -4.33 9.98 19.30
C GLY A 90 -3.99 11.47 19.19
N ASN A 91 -3.21 12.01 20.14
CA ASN A 91 -2.90 13.44 20.17
C ASN A 91 -1.84 13.83 19.13
N ASP A 92 -1.95 15.07 18.62
CA ASP A 92 -0.89 15.76 17.85
C ASP A 92 -0.48 15.07 16.53
N ALA A 93 -1.40 14.31 15.92
CA ALA A 93 -1.23 13.77 14.57
C ALA A 93 -1.31 14.87 13.48
N GLY A 94 -0.64 14.65 12.36
CA GLY A 94 -0.67 15.52 11.18
C GLY A 94 0.64 16.24 10.89
N THR A 95 1.59 16.31 11.81
CA THR A 95 2.93 16.90 11.55
C THR A 95 3.96 15.79 11.35
N ARG A 96 4.79 15.89 10.31
CA ARG A 96 5.86 14.93 10.01
C ARG A 96 6.88 14.94 11.14
N ARG A 97 7.15 13.76 11.71
CA ARG A 97 8.14 13.56 12.77
C ARG A 97 9.06 12.41 12.42
N ARG A 98 10.25 12.45 13.01
CA ARG A 98 11.28 11.40 12.90
C ARG A 98 11.77 11.03 14.29
N ARG A 99 11.95 9.74 14.54
CA ARG A 99 12.58 9.20 15.75
C ARG A 99 13.72 8.26 15.36
N ASP A 100 14.93 8.63 15.77
CA ASP A 100 16.16 7.87 15.52
C ASP A 100 16.54 6.99 16.72
N GLY A 101 17.52 6.10 16.52
CA GLY A 101 18.10 5.28 17.60
C GLY A 101 17.19 4.16 18.09
N LEU A 102 16.19 3.79 17.30
CA LEU A 102 15.35 2.62 17.54
C LEU A 102 16.14 1.37 17.16
N VAL A 103 15.75 0.22 17.70
CA VAL A 103 16.43 -1.06 17.45
C VAL A 103 15.46 -2.15 17.04
N VAL A 104 15.89 -2.98 16.09
CA VAL A 104 15.20 -4.19 15.69
C VAL A 104 15.16 -5.17 16.87
N SER A 105 13.98 -5.61 17.26
CA SER A 105 13.78 -6.55 18.37
C SER A 105 13.91 -8.00 17.90
N CYS A 106 13.30 -8.34 16.77
CA CYS A 106 13.31 -9.66 16.15
C CYS A 106 12.92 -9.53 14.67
N VAL A 107 13.20 -10.56 13.88
CA VAL A 107 12.89 -10.60 12.44
C VAL A 107 12.25 -11.96 12.09
N SER A 108 11.20 -11.95 11.27
CA SER A 108 10.61 -13.13 10.64
C SER A 108 10.25 -14.23 11.67
N ASP A 109 10.60 -15.50 11.38
CA ASP A 109 10.31 -16.68 12.21
C ASP A 109 10.77 -16.52 13.66
N ALA A 110 11.87 -15.82 13.92
CA ALA A 110 12.35 -15.58 15.28
C ALA A 110 11.32 -14.79 16.11
N CYS A 111 10.59 -13.87 15.49
CA CYS A 111 9.50 -13.16 16.18
C CYS A 111 8.32 -14.08 16.52
N VAL A 112 8.00 -15.00 15.61
CA VAL A 112 6.92 -15.97 15.78
C VAL A 112 7.25 -16.91 16.95
N GLU A 113 8.47 -17.45 16.97
CA GLU A 113 8.97 -18.33 18.02
C GLU A 113 9.01 -17.66 19.40
N GLN A 114 9.35 -16.37 19.44
CA GLN A 114 9.34 -15.56 20.67
C GLN A 114 7.93 -15.19 21.15
N GLY A 115 6.89 -15.46 20.36
CA GLY A 115 5.51 -15.10 20.70
C GLY A 115 5.25 -13.59 20.72
N VAL A 116 6.03 -12.82 19.95
CA VAL A 116 5.92 -11.35 19.88
C VAL A 116 4.52 -10.98 19.38
N PHE A 117 3.90 -10.00 20.03
CA PHE A 117 2.49 -9.62 19.82
C PHE A 117 1.51 -10.81 19.89
N MET A 118 1.64 -11.66 20.90
CA MET A 118 0.74 -12.81 21.09
C MET A 118 0.71 -13.77 19.89
N GLY A 119 1.81 -13.86 19.14
CA GLY A 119 1.92 -14.67 17.92
C GLY A 119 1.18 -14.10 16.71
N GLN A 120 0.82 -12.81 16.74
CA GLN A 120 0.13 -12.13 15.64
C GLN A 120 1.09 -11.53 14.60
N ILE A 121 2.38 -11.86 14.68
CA ILE A 121 3.40 -11.52 13.67
C ILE A 121 3.63 -12.71 12.73
N THR A 122 3.95 -12.44 11.46
CA THR A 122 4.20 -13.46 10.43
C THR A 122 5.66 -13.46 9.97
N PRO A 123 6.11 -14.49 9.25
CA PRO A 123 7.49 -14.56 8.74
C PRO A 123 7.87 -13.45 7.73
N THR A 124 6.88 -12.77 7.15
CA THR A 124 7.04 -11.64 6.22
C THR A 124 7.16 -10.28 6.92
N GLU A 125 7.35 -10.28 8.23
CA GLU A 125 7.33 -9.10 9.09
C GLU A 125 8.50 -9.11 10.07
N TRP A 126 8.78 -7.96 10.69
CA TRP A 126 9.74 -7.83 11.77
C TRP A 126 9.23 -6.85 12.83
N ALA A 127 9.75 -6.96 14.06
CA ALA A 127 9.35 -6.11 15.17
C ALA A 127 10.48 -5.20 15.65
N GLY A 128 10.13 -3.96 15.98
CA GLY A 128 11.03 -2.97 16.57
C GLY A 128 10.56 -2.53 17.95
N ASN A 129 11.41 -1.76 18.64
CA ASN A 129 11.13 -1.20 19.96
C ASN A 129 10.36 0.14 19.94
N GLY A 130 9.46 0.30 18.96
CA GLY A 130 8.51 1.41 18.90
C GLY A 130 8.83 2.45 17.82
N GLY A 131 8.51 3.71 18.13
CA GLY A 131 8.70 4.85 17.24
C GLY A 131 7.58 5.13 16.26
N VAL A 132 6.49 4.38 16.35
CA VAL A 132 5.26 4.56 15.56
C VAL A 132 4.04 4.47 16.46
N CYS A 133 2.98 5.15 16.06
CA CYS A 133 1.74 5.23 16.79
C CYS A 133 0.54 5.25 15.83
N GLN A 134 -0.65 5.55 16.34
CA GLN A 134 -1.86 5.63 15.51
C GLN A 134 -1.69 6.70 14.42
N GLY A 135 -1.87 6.30 13.16
CA GLY A 135 -1.71 7.18 12.00
C GLY A 135 -0.35 7.08 11.30
N ASP A 136 0.62 6.33 11.83
CA ASP A 136 1.91 6.07 11.16
C ASP A 136 1.89 4.88 10.20
N SER A 137 0.75 4.17 10.08
CA SER A 137 0.61 3.03 9.17
C SER A 137 0.94 3.42 7.72
N GLY A 138 1.75 2.61 7.04
CA GLY A 138 2.33 2.93 5.73
C GLY A 138 3.65 3.73 5.77
N GLY A 139 4.05 4.25 6.94
CA GLY A 139 5.31 4.99 7.11
C GLY A 139 6.56 4.10 7.00
N PRO A 140 7.72 4.66 6.63
CA PRO A 140 8.95 3.88 6.48
C PRO A 140 9.69 3.68 7.81
N ALA A 141 10.28 2.49 7.96
CA ALA A 141 11.46 2.27 8.79
C ALA A 141 12.72 2.37 7.93
N ILE A 142 13.71 3.13 8.40
CA ILE A 142 14.92 3.51 7.63
C ILE A 142 16.16 3.04 8.38
N ASP A 143 17.07 2.33 7.72
CA ASP A 143 18.37 1.92 8.30
C ASP A 143 19.37 3.09 8.38
N ASP A 144 20.58 2.81 8.89
CA ASP A 144 21.66 3.79 9.04
C ASP A 144 22.28 4.22 7.70
N GLU A 145 22.11 3.43 6.65
CA GLU A 145 22.48 3.76 5.26
C GLU A 145 21.41 4.60 4.53
N GLY A 146 20.26 4.84 5.16
CA GLY A 146 19.17 5.63 4.59
C GLY A 146 18.25 4.83 3.67
N ARG A 147 18.26 3.50 3.77
CA ARG A 147 17.42 2.60 2.98
C ARG A 147 16.15 2.20 3.75
N VAL A 148 15.06 1.98 3.03
CA VAL A 148 13.80 1.50 3.62
C VAL A 148 13.91 0.01 3.91
N ILE A 149 13.79 -0.37 5.18
CA ILE A 149 13.85 -1.77 5.66
C ILE A 149 12.48 -2.32 6.05
N GLY A 150 11.45 -1.46 6.10
CA GLY A 150 10.10 -1.90 6.39
C GLY A 150 9.05 -0.81 6.24
N VAL A 151 7.79 -1.25 6.16
CA VAL A 151 6.61 -0.39 6.09
C VAL A 151 5.79 -0.62 7.35
N THR A 152 5.46 0.44 8.09
CA THR A 152 4.72 0.35 9.35
C THR A 152 3.36 -0.30 9.13
N SER A 153 3.15 -1.46 9.73
CA SER A 153 1.86 -2.14 9.71
C SER A 153 1.04 -1.74 10.93
N ARG A 154 1.62 -1.94 12.12
CA ARG A 154 0.92 -1.80 13.40
C ARG A 154 1.86 -1.49 14.56
N GLY A 155 1.28 -0.99 15.65
CA GLY A 155 1.99 -0.74 16.89
C GLY A 155 1.15 -1.12 18.11
N SER A 156 1.80 -1.20 19.27
CA SER A 156 1.11 -1.37 20.55
C SER A 156 0.31 -0.11 20.92
N GLN A 157 -0.68 -0.23 21.80
CA GLN A 157 -1.53 0.90 22.21
C GLN A 157 -0.75 2.01 22.93
N ASP A 158 0.37 1.68 23.57
CA ASP A 158 1.28 2.61 24.23
C ASP A 158 2.37 3.15 23.30
N CYS A 159 2.41 2.72 22.03
CA CYS A 159 3.36 3.17 21.00
C CYS A 159 4.85 2.84 21.32
N GLU A 160 5.06 1.84 22.18
CA GLU A 160 6.38 1.33 22.60
C GLU A 160 6.84 0.08 21.82
N ALA A 161 5.96 -0.55 21.04
CA ALA A 161 6.30 -1.66 20.18
C ALA A 161 5.71 -1.48 18.79
N SER A 162 6.42 -1.96 17.77
CA SER A 162 6.09 -1.74 16.37
C SER A 162 6.30 -2.99 15.53
N ILE A 163 5.43 -3.23 14.55
CA ILE A 163 5.60 -4.27 13.53
C ILE A 163 5.60 -3.62 12.15
N TYR A 164 6.55 -4.06 11.34
CA TYR A 164 6.72 -3.61 9.96
C TYR A 164 6.60 -4.80 9.01
N ALA A 165 6.01 -4.58 7.84
CA ALA A 165 6.19 -5.47 6.71
C ALA A 165 7.66 -5.42 6.27
N TYR A 166 8.28 -6.59 6.04
CA TYR A 166 9.70 -6.67 5.77
C TYR A 166 10.00 -6.57 4.27
N THR A 167 10.69 -5.50 3.84
CA THR A 167 10.96 -5.24 2.40
C THR A 167 11.66 -6.42 1.71
N ALA A 168 12.64 -7.05 2.36
CA ALA A 168 13.41 -8.14 1.76
C ALA A 168 12.57 -9.41 1.50
N THR A 169 11.47 -9.64 2.24
CA THR A 169 10.57 -10.76 1.94
C THR A 169 9.77 -10.52 0.65
N TRP A 170 9.66 -9.25 0.23
CA TRP A 170 8.90 -8.82 -0.93
C TRP A 170 9.78 -8.46 -2.14
N THR A 171 11.07 -8.83 -2.12
CA THR A 171 12.06 -8.41 -3.11
C THR A 171 11.60 -8.57 -4.56
N THR A 172 11.22 -9.78 -4.99
CA THR A 172 10.82 -10.02 -6.39
C THR A 172 9.60 -9.17 -6.76
N TRP A 173 8.56 -9.18 -5.92
CA TRP A 173 7.34 -8.41 -6.18
C TRP A 173 7.59 -6.89 -6.23
N LEU A 174 8.42 -6.35 -5.31
CA LEU A 174 8.79 -4.93 -5.31
C LEU A 174 9.58 -4.55 -6.57
N LYS A 175 10.58 -5.35 -6.96
CA LYS A 175 11.37 -5.11 -8.16
C LYS A 175 10.48 -5.12 -9.41
N ASP A 176 9.64 -6.13 -9.55
CA ASP A 176 8.72 -6.30 -10.67
C ASP A 176 7.70 -5.17 -10.77
N THR A 177 7.14 -4.76 -9.63
CA THR A 177 6.19 -3.64 -9.57
C THR A 177 6.85 -2.32 -9.92
N VAL A 178 8.08 -2.07 -9.46
CA VAL A 178 8.80 -0.83 -9.79
C VAL A 178 9.26 -0.80 -11.24
N VAL A 179 9.66 -1.93 -11.83
CA VAL A 179 9.96 -1.99 -13.27
C VAL A 179 8.72 -1.66 -14.10
N TYR A 180 7.57 -2.27 -13.76
CA TYR A 180 6.29 -1.93 -14.38
C TYR A 180 5.97 -0.43 -14.26
N ALA A 181 6.05 0.13 -13.05
CA ALA A 181 5.75 1.53 -12.78
C ALA A 181 6.71 2.50 -13.49
N SER A 182 8.00 2.16 -13.57
CA SER A 182 9.00 2.98 -14.26
C SER A 182 8.73 3.05 -15.75
N GLY A 183 8.31 1.91 -16.33
CA GLY A 183 7.83 1.87 -17.70
C GLY A 183 6.61 2.76 -17.93
N ALA A 184 5.57 2.59 -17.12
CA ALA A 184 4.37 3.43 -17.21
C ALA A 184 4.68 4.93 -17.03
N GLY A 185 5.64 5.26 -16.16
CA GLY A 185 6.09 6.63 -15.87
C GLY A 185 7.08 7.22 -16.88
N LEU A 186 7.53 6.48 -17.90
CA LEU A 186 8.50 6.96 -18.89
C LEU A 186 9.88 7.32 -18.31
N TYR A 187 10.36 6.57 -17.32
CA TYR A 187 11.68 6.80 -16.75
C TYR A 187 12.45 5.49 -16.55
N ASP A 188 13.77 5.59 -16.50
CA ASP A 188 14.64 4.42 -16.29
C ASP A 188 14.37 3.79 -14.92
N ALA A 189 14.16 2.47 -14.91
CA ALA A 189 14.00 1.75 -13.66
C ALA A 189 15.26 1.91 -12.77
N PRO A 190 15.10 2.10 -11.45
CA PRO A 190 16.24 2.24 -10.55
C PRO A 190 17.16 1.01 -10.57
N ALA A 191 18.47 1.19 -10.45
CA ALA A 191 19.44 0.08 -10.51
C ALA A 191 19.17 -1.06 -9.51
N TRP A 192 18.55 -0.77 -8.36
CA TRP A 192 18.21 -1.80 -7.38
C TRP A 192 17.13 -2.78 -7.88
N THR A 193 16.41 -2.49 -8.97
CA THR A 193 15.46 -3.42 -9.59
C THR A 193 16.12 -4.43 -10.52
N GLU A 194 17.45 -4.45 -10.63
CA GLU A 194 18.19 -5.51 -11.31
C GLU A 194 17.75 -6.90 -10.81
N GLY A 195 17.52 -7.83 -11.75
CA GLY A 195 17.00 -9.16 -11.46
C GLY A 195 15.47 -9.26 -11.35
N SER A 196 14.74 -8.20 -11.73
CA SER A 196 13.29 -8.29 -11.98
C SER A 196 12.97 -9.36 -13.03
N THR A 197 11.83 -10.04 -12.86
CA THR A 197 11.28 -11.00 -13.84
C THR A 197 10.38 -10.34 -14.89
N VAL A 198 10.06 -9.07 -14.67
CA VAL A 198 9.22 -8.24 -15.52
C VAL A 198 10.13 -7.49 -16.49
N ASP A 199 9.91 -7.68 -17.79
CA ASP A 199 10.60 -6.91 -18.82
C ASP A 199 9.89 -5.55 -18.98
N PRO A 200 10.60 -4.42 -18.83
CA PRO A 200 10.03 -3.08 -19.04
C PRO A 200 9.30 -2.95 -20.38
N GLU A 201 9.86 -3.46 -21.49
CA GLU A 201 9.28 -3.32 -22.84
C GLU A 201 7.94 -4.06 -22.99
N HIS A 202 7.78 -5.14 -22.23
CA HIS A 202 6.60 -6.00 -22.25
C HIS A 202 5.55 -5.61 -21.20
N SER A 203 5.82 -4.58 -20.41
CA SER A 203 5.04 -4.24 -19.21
C SER A 203 4.42 -2.85 -19.29
N MET A 204 4.78 -2.07 -20.31
CA MET A 204 4.22 -0.75 -20.59
C MET A 204 2.68 -0.76 -20.70
N PRO A 205 2.01 0.33 -20.33
CA PRO A 205 0.58 0.49 -20.60
C PRO A 205 0.32 0.59 -22.11
N ILE A 206 -0.87 0.18 -22.53
CA ILE A 206 -1.31 0.15 -23.93
C ILE A 206 -2.72 0.73 -24.06
N GLY A 207 -3.07 1.20 -25.25
CA GLY A 207 -4.42 1.67 -25.59
C GLY A 207 -4.59 3.18 -25.62
N ASP A 208 -3.64 3.94 -25.05
CA ASP A 208 -3.68 5.40 -25.10
C ASP A 208 -3.50 5.92 -26.53
N PRO A 209 -4.21 6.99 -26.93
CA PRO A 209 -4.07 7.55 -28.27
C PRO A 209 -2.69 8.18 -28.47
N CYS A 210 -2.11 8.01 -29.66
CA CYS A 210 -0.78 8.51 -30.01
C CYS A 210 -0.72 9.07 -31.44
N ALA A 211 0.18 10.03 -31.68
CA ALA A 211 0.48 10.54 -33.00
C ALA A 211 1.79 9.97 -33.56
N VAL A 212 2.82 9.82 -32.71
CA VAL A 212 4.15 9.29 -33.00
C VAL A 212 4.61 8.27 -31.94
N ASP A 213 5.66 7.51 -32.23
CA ASP A 213 6.20 6.48 -31.34
C ASP A 213 6.64 7.05 -29.98
N GLU A 214 7.17 8.28 -29.98
CA GLU A 214 7.60 8.99 -28.78
C GLU A 214 6.44 9.42 -27.86
N ASP A 215 5.19 9.41 -28.35
CA ASP A 215 4.03 9.64 -27.50
C ASP A 215 3.72 8.41 -26.63
N CYS A 216 4.32 7.26 -26.94
CA CYS A 216 4.03 6.00 -26.29
C CYS A 216 5.15 5.55 -25.34
N PRO A 217 4.79 5.02 -24.16
CA PRO A 217 5.76 4.49 -23.20
C PRO A 217 6.70 3.40 -23.70
N SER A 218 6.17 2.57 -24.58
CA SER A 218 6.92 1.53 -25.27
C SER A 218 7.79 2.02 -26.43
N GLY A 219 7.70 3.30 -26.79
CA GLY A 219 8.22 3.80 -28.07
C GLY A 219 7.51 3.19 -29.28
N LYS A 220 6.26 2.72 -29.12
CA LYS A 220 5.50 2.02 -30.17
C LYS A 220 4.08 2.56 -30.30
N CYS A 221 3.84 3.41 -31.30
CA CYS A 221 2.53 3.90 -31.70
C CYS A 221 1.99 3.08 -32.87
N LEU A 222 1.09 2.13 -32.57
CA LEU A 222 0.56 1.23 -33.58
C LEU A 222 -0.60 1.89 -34.35
N VAL A 223 -0.56 1.78 -35.67
CA VAL A 223 -1.66 2.18 -36.56
C VAL A 223 -2.46 0.93 -36.94
N ASP A 224 -3.71 0.84 -36.46
CA ASP A 224 -4.67 -0.23 -36.80
C ASP A 224 -5.92 0.37 -37.49
N GLY A 225 -5.84 0.45 -38.82
CA GLY A 225 -6.86 1.12 -39.62
C GLY A 225 -6.85 2.64 -39.40
N ASP A 226 -7.97 3.18 -38.94
CA ASP A 226 -8.13 4.61 -38.66
C ASP A 226 -7.77 5.00 -37.21
N VAL A 227 -7.43 4.03 -36.37
CA VAL A 227 -7.10 4.27 -34.96
C VAL A 227 -5.59 4.13 -34.76
N ARG A 228 -5.04 5.04 -33.94
CA ARG A 228 -3.68 4.95 -33.44
C ARG A 228 -3.69 4.88 -31.93
N TYR A 229 -2.92 3.96 -31.39
CA TYR A 229 -2.78 3.80 -29.95
C TYR A 229 -1.42 3.21 -29.59
N CYS A 230 -1.01 3.46 -28.36
CA CYS A 230 0.19 2.90 -27.79
C CYS A 230 0.04 1.40 -27.63
N THR A 231 1.03 0.67 -28.10
CA THR A 231 1.13 -0.78 -27.96
C THR A 231 2.39 -1.13 -27.20
N ARG A 232 2.70 -2.41 -27.01
CA ARG A 232 3.96 -2.88 -26.42
C ARG A 232 4.39 -4.19 -27.07
N ALA A 233 5.65 -4.57 -26.88
CA ALA A 233 6.13 -5.87 -27.33
C ALA A 233 5.35 -7.00 -26.63
N CYS A 234 5.14 -8.11 -27.32
CA CYS A 234 4.39 -9.24 -26.77
C CYS A 234 5.02 -10.57 -27.19
N ALA A 235 4.88 -11.56 -26.31
CA ALA A 235 5.38 -12.92 -26.49
C ALA A 235 4.44 -13.91 -25.79
N ASP A 236 4.63 -15.21 -26.02
CA ASP A 236 3.84 -16.24 -25.32
C ASP A 236 4.04 -16.18 -23.79
N GLU A 237 5.24 -15.79 -23.35
CA GLU A 237 5.61 -15.59 -21.95
C GLU A 237 5.13 -14.22 -21.41
N HIS A 238 4.80 -13.28 -22.30
CA HIS A 238 4.34 -11.93 -21.98
C HIS A 238 3.07 -11.59 -22.78
N PRO A 239 1.92 -12.18 -22.42
CA PRO A 239 0.68 -11.99 -23.15
C PRO A 239 0.16 -10.56 -23.03
N CYS A 240 -0.64 -10.17 -24.02
CA CYS A 240 -1.36 -8.92 -23.99
C CYS A 240 -2.53 -8.98 -22.98
N PRO A 241 -2.98 -7.84 -22.43
CA PRO A 241 -4.21 -7.74 -21.65
C PRO A 241 -5.43 -8.32 -22.38
N GLU A 242 -6.49 -8.67 -21.63
CA GLU A 242 -7.67 -9.43 -22.14
C GLU A 242 -8.31 -8.85 -23.42
N ASP A 243 -8.21 -7.55 -23.62
CA ASP A 243 -8.79 -6.80 -24.75
C ASP A 243 -7.88 -6.70 -25.99
N TYR A 244 -6.67 -7.26 -25.92
CA TYR A 244 -5.64 -7.16 -26.93
C TYR A 244 -5.10 -8.54 -27.29
N LEU A 245 -4.72 -8.72 -28.56
CA LEU A 245 -4.11 -9.95 -29.07
C LEU A 245 -2.67 -9.68 -29.46
N CYS A 246 -1.78 -10.60 -29.11
CA CYS A 246 -0.39 -10.53 -29.53
C CYS A 246 -0.28 -10.88 -31.02
N GLN A 247 0.01 -9.88 -31.85
CA GLN A 247 0.23 -10.06 -33.28
C GLN A 247 1.73 -10.07 -33.57
N GLN A 248 2.23 -11.22 -34.01
CA GLN A 248 3.66 -11.44 -34.25
C GLN A 248 4.23 -10.66 -35.45
N SER A 249 3.37 -10.14 -36.34
CA SER A 249 3.78 -9.42 -37.54
C SER A 249 3.00 -8.12 -37.65
N THR A 250 3.55 -7.06 -37.05
CA THR A 250 3.13 -5.67 -37.24
C THR A 250 4.30 -4.86 -37.81
N PRO A 251 4.08 -3.62 -38.28
CA PRO A 251 5.18 -2.72 -38.69
C PRO A 251 6.22 -2.46 -37.59
N LEU A 252 5.88 -2.71 -36.32
CA LEU A 252 6.73 -2.47 -35.15
C LEU A 252 7.30 -3.76 -34.52
N GLY A 253 7.15 -4.90 -35.22
CA GLY A 253 7.47 -6.24 -34.70
C GLY A 253 6.27 -6.92 -34.02
N PRO A 254 6.50 -7.86 -33.08
CA PRO A 254 5.45 -8.39 -32.22
C PRO A 254 4.82 -7.27 -31.39
N ALA A 255 3.49 -7.11 -31.46
CA ALA A 255 2.79 -6.05 -30.74
C ALA A 255 1.37 -6.44 -30.30
N CYS A 256 0.89 -5.82 -29.23
CA CYS A 256 -0.48 -5.94 -28.76
C CYS A 256 -1.46 -5.13 -29.63
N VAL A 257 -2.36 -5.82 -30.32
CA VAL A 257 -3.35 -5.22 -31.21
C VAL A 257 -4.73 -5.33 -30.58
N SER A 258 -5.47 -4.22 -30.48
CA SER A 258 -6.82 -4.18 -29.93
C SER A 258 -7.74 -5.16 -30.65
N THR A 259 -8.50 -5.95 -29.91
CA THR A 259 -9.59 -6.73 -30.50
C THR A 259 -10.68 -5.80 -31.04
N PRO A 260 -11.56 -6.27 -31.97
CA PRO A 260 -12.68 -5.45 -32.46
C PRO A 260 -13.61 -4.93 -31.36
N ALA A 261 -13.66 -5.57 -30.20
CA ALA A 261 -14.42 -5.11 -29.02
C ALA A 261 -13.72 -3.98 -28.24
N ALA A 262 -12.41 -3.85 -28.39
CA ALA A 262 -11.54 -2.95 -27.65
C ALA A 262 -11.07 -1.73 -28.44
N LYS A 263 -11.48 -1.58 -29.71
CA LYS A 263 -11.04 -0.44 -30.53
C LYS A 263 -11.38 0.87 -29.81
N PRO A 264 -10.38 1.71 -29.50
CA PRO A 264 -10.63 3.03 -28.93
C PRO A 264 -11.59 3.78 -29.84
N THR A 265 -12.80 4.07 -29.35
CA THR A 265 -13.74 4.91 -30.10
C THR A 265 -13.30 6.36 -29.93
N PRO A 266 -13.03 7.11 -31.02
CA PRO A 266 -12.71 8.53 -30.88
C PRO A 266 -13.98 9.29 -30.51
N THR A 267 -14.14 9.72 -29.25
CA THR A 267 -15.20 10.69 -28.87
C THR A 267 -14.82 11.49 -27.61
N PRO A 268 -15.18 12.79 -27.51
CA PRO A 268 -14.77 13.68 -26.43
C PRO A 268 -15.61 13.52 -25.16
N THR A 269 -14.97 13.88 -24.04
CA THR A 269 -15.55 14.16 -22.70
C THR A 269 -16.34 13.04 -22.03
N TYR A 270 -15.66 12.41 -21.07
CA TYR A 270 -16.16 11.45 -20.09
C TYR A 270 -17.40 11.97 -19.33
N SER A 271 -18.46 11.15 -19.26
CA SER A 271 -19.62 11.36 -18.40
C SER A 271 -19.90 10.08 -17.60
N ARG A 272 -19.94 10.22 -16.26
CA ARG A 272 -20.05 9.15 -15.27
C ARG A 272 -21.51 8.67 -15.07
N PRO A 273 -21.82 7.37 -15.09
CA PRO A 273 -23.12 6.83 -14.66
C PRO A 273 -23.25 6.78 -13.11
N PRO A 274 -24.49 6.72 -12.57
CA PRO A 274 -24.74 6.88 -11.14
C PRO A 274 -24.30 5.67 -10.31
N LYS A 275 -23.99 5.97 -9.04
CA LYS A 275 -23.38 5.10 -8.03
C LYS A 275 -24.39 4.15 -7.40
N ASP A 276 -24.01 2.87 -7.29
CA ASP A 276 -24.42 2.02 -6.17
C ASP A 276 -23.15 1.75 -5.34
N GLY A 277 -23.11 2.29 -4.13
CA GLY A 277 -21.94 2.24 -3.25
C GLY A 277 -22.05 1.12 -2.22
N CYS A 278 -20.94 0.41 -1.99
CA CYS A 278 -20.70 -0.35 -0.76
C CYS A 278 -20.13 0.60 0.31
N SER A 279 -21.02 1.38 0.94
CA SER A 279 -20.71 2.02 2.22
C SER A 279 -21.03 1.04 3.35
N VAL A 280 -20.08 0.78 4.25
CA VAL A 280 -20.41 0.34 5.60
C VAL A 280 -21.15 1.48 6.29
N THR A 281 -22.44 1.28 6.51
CA THR A 281 -23.23 2.16 7.37
C THR A 281 -22.67 2.05 8.77
N ASN A 282 -22.45 3.20 9.41
CA ASN A 282 -22.34 3.28 10.86
C ASN A 282 -23.48 2.46 11.47
N LEU A 283 -23.12 1.43 12.25
CA LEU A 283 -24.04 0.83 13.20
C LEU A 283 -24.60 1.98 14.05
N GLY A 284 -25.90 2.19 13.90
CA GLY A 284 -26.61 3.28 14.54
C GLY A 284 -26.29 3.36 16.03
N THR A 285 -26.18 4.59 16.48
CA THR A 285 -26.24 5.04 17.86
C THR A 285 -27.20 4.17 18.68
N PRO A 286 -26.82 3.70 19.88
CA PRO A 286 -27.66 2.81 20.67
C PRO A 286 -29.02 3.47 20.95
N SER A 287 -30.08 2.73 20.64
CA SER A 287 -31.43 3.14 21.04
C SER A 287 -31.48 3.27 22.57
N ARG A 288 -32.16 4.33 23.02
CA ARG A 288 -32.48 4.57 24.42
C ARG A 288 -33.48 3.50 24.92
N MET A 289 -32.98 2.28 25.14
CA MET A 289 -33.71 1.19 25.79
C MET A 289 -32.72 0.21 26.44
N GLY A 290 -31.75 0.75 27.19
CA GLY A 290 -30.79 -0.05 27.96
C GLY A 290 -30.62 0.40 29.42
N LEU A 291 -31.30 1.48 29.84
CA LEU A 291 -31.15 2.06 31.18
C LEU A 291 -32.04 1.39 32.25
N ALA A 292 -32.83 0.38 31.88
CA ALA A 292 -33.69 -0.37 32.81
C ALA A 292 -33.11 -1.72 33.26
N VAL A 293 -32.02 -2.22 32.65
CA VAL A 293 -31.46 -3.54 32.98
C VAL A 293 -30.23 -3.47 33.89
N TRP A 294 -29.53 -2.33 33.95
CA TRP A 294 -28.36 -2.14 34.83
C TRP A 294 -28.66 -1.57 36.23
N LEU A 295 -29.91 -1.21 36.52
CA LEU A 295 -30.35 -0.86 37.89
C LEU A 295 -30.96 -2.03 38.66
N ALA A 296 -31.20 -3.19 38.03
CA ALA A 296 -31.73 -4.38 38.71
C ALA A 296 -30.63 -5.27 39.34
N ALA A 297 -29.37 -5.14 38.91
CA ALA A 297 -28.27 -5.96 39.45
C ALA A 297 -27.60 -5.38 40.72
N ILE A 298 -27.84 -4.10 41.05
CA ILE A 298 -27.32 -3.47 42.28
C ILE A 298 -28.37 -3.51 43.42
N ALA A 299 -29.66 -3.69 43.10
CA ALA A 299 -30.72 -3.81 44.11
C ALA A 299 -30.85 -5.23 44.73
N LEU A 300 -30.26 -6.27 44.12
CA LEU A 300 -30.25 -7.63 44.68
C LEU A 300 -29.01 -7.97 45.52
N GLY A 301 -27.99 -7.09 45.56
CA GLY A 301 -26.79 -7.26 46.39
C GLY A 301 -26.87 -6.65 47.80
N LEU A 302 -27.84 -5.78 48.07
CA LEU A 302 -27.99 -5.09 49.37
C LEU A 302 -29.14 -5.63 50.24
N GLY A 303 -29.88 -6.66 49.79
CA GLY A 303 -30.98 -7.29 50.53
C GLY A 303 -30.58 -8.46 51.45
N ALA A 304 -29.37 -9.02 51.32
CA ALA A 304 -28.97 -10.24 52.04
C ALA A 304 -28.17 -10.00 53.33
N ARG A 305 -28.21 -8.80 53.91
CA ARG A 305 -27.56 -8.48 55.20
C ARG A 305 -28.49 -7.77 56.17
N ARG A 306 -29.60 -8.42 56.56
CA ARG A 306 -30.31 -8.15 57.82
C ARG A 306 -31.38 -9.20 58.12
N SER A 307 -31.00 -10.25 58.84
CA SER A 307 -31.77 -10.80 59.98
C SER A 307 -31.19 -12.16 60.42
N ARG A 308 -30.23 -12.12 61.34
CA ARG A 308 -30.14 -13.12 62.41
C ARG A 308 -29.87 -12.36 63.70
N ARG A 309 -30.95 -11.85 64.29
CA ARG A 309 -31.04 -11.64 65.73
C ARG A 309 -31.92 -12.76 66.27
N GLU A 310 -31.36 -13.53 67.20
CA GLU A 310 -32.07 -14.47 68.05
C GLU A 310 -33.23 -13.78 68.78
N PRO A 311 -34.23 -14.56 69.19
CA PRO A 311 -34.54 -14.50 70.62
C PRO A 311 -34.92 -15.85 71.27
N ARG A 312 -34.36 -16.01 72.48
CA ARG A 312 -34.76 -16.81 73.65
C ARG A 312 -34.44 -18.30 73.67
#